data_AF-G2FJ23-F1
#
_entry.id   AF-G2FJ23-F1
#
_cell.length_a   1.000
_cell.length_b   1.000
_cell.length_c   1.000
_cell.angle_alpha   90.00
_cell.angle_beta   90.00
_cell.angle_gamma   90.00
#
_symmetry.space_group_name_H-M   'P 1'
#
loop_
_entity.id
_entity.type
_entity.pdbx_description
1 polymer ?
#
loop_
_entity_poly.entity_id
_entity_poly.type
_entity_poly.pdbx_seq_one_letter_code
_entity_poly.pdbx_strand_id
1 'polypeptide(L)'
;MKQKQGDQVLFVDVRDPVEIMFTGFTDVVDINIPYKLANRSKKNPKKPVFLMETNVNFEKQVAAALEARGLSKEAPVILMCRSGGTRGAPSAKMLWGKGYTQVYVVTDGFEGGKIKSGERKNWRLKNGWKNAGLPWSYKLNMEKMYMP
;
A
#
# COMPACT_ATOMS: atom_id res chain seq x y z
N MET A 1 -6.84 14.92 -0.87
CA MET A 1 -6.76 14.75 0.60
C MET A 1 -5.35 15.02 1.10
N LYS A 2 -4.36 14.15 0.85
CA LYS A 2 -2.97 14.35 1.30
C LYS A 2 -2.38 15.72 0.95
N GLN A 3 -2.52 16.18 -0.29
CA GLN A 3 -2.05 17.53 -0.68
C GLN A 3 -2.72 18.69 0.08
N LYS A 4 -3.99 18.55 0.48
CA LYS A 4 -4.75 19.63 1.14
C LYS A 4 -4.56 19.63 2.66
N GLN A 5 -4.41 18.44 3.26
CA GLN A 5 -4.37 18.27 4.71
C GLN A 5 -2.95 17.95 5.24
N GLY A 6 -1.99 17.64 4.36
CA GLY A 6 -0.58 17.47 4.72
C GLY A 6 -0.35 16.40 5.78
N ASP A 7 0.28 16.81 6.88
CA ASP A 7 0.66 15.94 8.01
C ASP A 7 -0.52 15.59 8.93
N GLN A 8 -1.72 16.13 8.68
CA GLN A 8 -2.95 15.71 9.37
C GLN A 8 -3.54 14.40 8.82
N VAL A 9 -2.87 13.78 7.85
CA VAL A 9 -3.29 12.54 7.18
C VAL A 9 -2.14 11.56 7.16
N LEU A 10 -2.41 10.33 7.58
CA LEU A 10 -1.46 9.23 7.42
C LEU A 10 -1.71 8.52 6.08
N PHE A 11 -0.72 8.57 5.19
CA PHE A 11 -0.74 7.85 3.91
C PHE A 11 0.23 6.67 3.93
N VAL A 12 -0.30 5.46 3.93
CA VAL A 12 0.44 4.21 4.05
C VAL A 12 0.51 3.46 2.73
N ASP A 13 1.72 3.12 2.29
CA ASP A 13 1.92 2.09 1.29
C ASP A 13 1.87 0.71 1.95
N VAL A 14 0.87 -0.11 1.60
CA VAL A 14 0.65 -1.43 2.19
C VAL A 14 1.25 -2.58 1.38
N ARG A 15 2.05 -2.27 0.35
CA ARG A 15 2.77 -3.28 -0.44
C ARG A 15 3.92 -3.87 0.36
N ASP A 16 4.34 -5.06 -0.06
CA ASP A 16 5.57 -5.68 0.39
C ASP A 16 6.76 -4.81 -0.05
N PRO A 17 7.77 -4.52 0.80
CA PRO A 17 8.89 -3.66 0.42
C PRO A 17 9.70 -4.19 -0.77
N VAL A 18 9.79 -5.52 -0.94
CA VAL A 18 10.44 -6.13 -2.12
C VAL A 18 9.62 -5.86 -3.38
N GLU A 19 8.29 -5.85 -3.29
CA GLU A 19 7.45 -5.43 -4.41
C GLU A 19 7.67 -3.95 -4.75
N ILE A 20 7.77 -3.08 -3.74
CA ILE A 20 8.03 -1.65 -3.93
C ILE A 20 9.35 -1.44 -4.67
N MET A 21 10.40 -2.16 -4.26
CA MET A 21 11.73 -2.10 -4.87
C MET A 21 11.72 -2.27 -6.40
N PHE A 22 10.88 -3.16 -6.93
CA PHE A 22 10.83 -3.43 -8.37
C PHE A 22 9.73 -2.67 -9.12
N THR A 23 8.66 -2.27 -8.44
CA THR A 23 7.52 -1.61 -9.10
C THR A 23 7.61 -0.08 -9.05
N GLY A 24 8.31 0.46 -8.06
CA GLY A 24 8.48 1.88 -7.80
C GLY A 24 7.75 2.34 -6.53
N PHE A 25 8.09 3.54 -6.09
CA PHE A 25 7.65 4.18 -4.85
C PHE A 25 7.24 5.63 -5.10
N THR A 26 6.50 6.23 -4.18
CA THR A 26 6.21 7.67 -4.18
C THR A 26 6.48 8.26 -2.81
N ASP A 27 7.24 9.35 -2.74
CA ASP A 27 7.48 10.07 -1.49
C ASP A 27 6.26 10.81 -0.95
N VAL A 28 5.13 10.79 -1.67
CA VAL A 28 3.86 11.30 -1.17
C VAL A 28 3.28 10.41 -0.05
N VAL A 29 3.63 9.12 -0.01
CA VAL A 29 3.30 8.30 1.16
C VAL A 29 4.22 8.66 2.33
N ASP A 30 3.67 8.52 3.53
CA ASP A 30 4.35 8.83 4.78
C ASP A 30 5.21 7.66 5.25
N ILE A 31 4.76 6.43 5.01
CA ILE A 31 5.41 5.21 5.49
C ILE A 31 4.94 3.99 4.70
N ASN A 32 5.80 2.97 4.59
CA ASN A 32 5.43 1.64 4.18
C ASN A 32 5.15 0.77 5.40
N ILE A 33 3.93 0.22 5.47
CA ILE A 33 3.54 -0.78 6.47
C ILE A 33 2.86 -1.92 5.70
N PRO A 34 3.58 -3.02 5.38
CA PRO A 34 3.05 -4.06 4.53
C PRO A 34 1.88 -4.76 5.20
N TYR A 35 0.75 -4.83 4.50
CA TYR A 35 -0.40 -5.61 4.95
C TYR A 35 -0.16 -7.12 4.77
N LYS A 36 0.58 -7.48 3.71
CA LYS A 36 1.02 -8.86 3.45
C LYS A 36 2.47 -8.87 3.01
N LEU A 37 3.19 -9.89 3.49
CA LEU A 37 4.57 -10.16 3.13
C LEU A 37 4.68 -11.50 2.40
N ALA A 38 5.59 -11.57 1.43
CA ALA A 38 5.88 -12.80 0.71
C ALA A 38 6.69 -13.75 1.59
N ASN A 39 6.15 -14.93 1.86
CA ASN A 39 6.91 -16.03 2.47
C ASN A 39 7.64 -16.80 1.38
N ARG A 40 8.93 -16.52 1.23
CA ARG A 40 9.80 -17.15 0.21
C ARG A 40 10.07 -18.63 0.44
N SER A 41 9.74 -19.15 1.63
CA SER A 41 9.90 -20.57 1.99
C SER A 41 8.63 -21.39 1.72
N LYS A 42 7.50 -20.75 1.35
CA LYS A 42 6.21 -21.43 1.13
C LYS A 42 5.60 -21.06 -0.23
N LYS A 43 5.11 -22.08 -0.96
CA LYS A 43 4.34 -21.89 -2.20
C LYS A 43 2.86 -21.64 -1.87
N ASN A 44 2.17 -20.83 -2.68
CA ASN A 44 0.73 -20.72 -2.59
C ASN A 44 0.07 -22.02 -3.10
N PRO A 45 -0.91 -22.61 -2.38
CA PRO A 45 -1.49 -23.90 -2.77
C PRO A 45 -2.39 -23.85 -4.00
N LYS A 46 -2.85 -22.65 -4.41
CA LYS A 46 -3.83 -22.47 -5.50
C LYS A 46 -3.30 -21.68 -6.69
N LYS A 47 -2.13 -21.03 -6.55
CA LYS A 47 -1.60 -20.09 -7.55
C LYS A 47 -0.09 -20.28 -7.70
N PRO A 48 0.49 -20.06 -8.90
CA PRO A 48 1.92 -20.20 -9.12
C PRO A 48 2.71 -18.97 -8.61
N VAL A 49 2.60 -18.69 -7.31
CA VAL A 49 3.27 -17.58 -6.61
C VAL A 49 3.68 -18.01 -5.21
N PHE A 50 4.55 -17.25 -4.55
CA PHE A 50 4.84 -17.42 -3.11
C PHE A 50 3.58 -17.19 -2.26
N LEU A 51 3.51 -17.87 -1.11
CA LEU A 51 2.47 -17.61 -0.14
C LEU A 51 2.61 -16.17 0.39
N MET A 52 1.52 -15.42 0.37
CA MET A 52 1.48 -14.09 1.00
C MET A 52 0.84 -14.23 2.38
N GLU A 53 1.62 -14.01 3.43
CA GLU A 53 1.17 -14.07 4.82
C GLU A 53 0.73 -12.67 5.28
N THR A 54 -0.36 -12.62 6.04
CA THR A 54 -0.84 -11.35 6.62
C THR A 54 0.09 -10.91 7.73
N ASN A 55 0.48 -9.64 7.71
CA ASN A 55 1.24 -9.04 8.81
C ASN A 55 0.32 -8.90 10.03
N VAL A 56 0.57 -9.72 11.06
CA VAL A 56 -0.23 -9.73 12.30
C VAL A 56 -0.10 -8.44 13.10
N ASN A 57 0.98 -7.68 12.87
CA ASN A 57 1.25 -6.40 13.53
C ASN A 57 0.74 -5.19 12.73
N PHE A 58 0.08 -5.39 11.58
CA PHE A 58 -0.31 -4.31 10.68
C PHE A 58 -1.09 -3.19 11.40
N GLU A 59 -2.13 -3.53 12.16
CA GLU A 59 -2.92 -2.50 12.85
C GLU A 59 -2.13 -1.80 13.96
N LYS A 60 -1.30 -2.53 14.72
CA LYS A 60 -0.43 -1.94 15.75
C LYS A 60 0.58 -0.97 15.13
N GLN A 61 1.15 -1.32 13.97
CA GLN A 61 2.09 -0.47 13.24
C GLN A 61 1.41 0.77 12.67
N VAL A 62 0.17 0.67 12.18
CA VAL A 62 -0.61 1.85 11.76
C VAL A 62 -0.90 2.76 12.95
N ALA A 63 -1.29 2.20 14.10
CA ALA A 63 -1.52 2.98 15.32
C ALA A 63 -0.24 3.71 15.78
N ALA A 64 0.89 3.01 15.81
CA ALA A 64 2.18 3.60 16.17
C ALA A 64 2.61 4.70 15.18
N ALA A 65 2.33 4.54 13.89
CA ALA A 65 2.63 5.57 12.88
C ALA A 65 1.75 6.82 13.01
N LEU A 66 0.50 6.68 13.46
CA LEU A 66 -0.35 7.82 13.84
C LEU A 66 0.22 8.52 15.07
N GLU A 67 0.51 7.77 16.14
CA GLU A 67 1.03 8.29 17.39
C GLU A 67 2.36 9.04 17.22
N ALA A 68 3.30 8.47 16.45
CA ALA A 68 4.57 9.11 16.11
C ALA A 68 4.40 10.44 15.35
N ARG A 69 3.21 10.70 14.80
CA ARG A 69 2.85 11.94 14.10
C ARG A 69 1.95 12.85 14.95
N GLY A 70 1.71 12.51 16.22
CA GLY A 70 0.78 13.23 17.09
C GLY A 70 -0.68 13.13 16.63
N LEU A 71 -1.01 12.11 15.82
CA LEU A 71 -2.36 11.87 15.32
C LEU A 71 -3.03 10.78 16.12
N SER A 72 -4.35 10.89 16.26
CA SER A 72 -5.20 9.85 16.83
C SER A 72 -5.85 9.01 15.72
N LYS A 73 -6.61 7.97 16.09
CA LYS A 73 -7.30 7.09 15.12
C LYS A 73 -8.45 7.79 14.38
N GLU A 74 -8.81 9.00 14.81
CA GLU A 74 -9.79 9.86 14.16
C GLU A 74 -9.22 10.55 12.91
N ALA A 75 -7.89 10.63 12.77
CA ALA A 75 -7.24 11.21 11.60
C ALA A 75 -7.46 10.34 10.35
N PRO A 76 -7.55 10.94 9.15
CA PRO A 76 -7.66 10.18 7.91
C PRO A 76 -6.45 9.27 7.67
N VAL A 77 -6.72 8.00 7.40
CA VAL A 77 -5.74 7.00 6.98
C VAL A 77 -6.01 6.61 5.52
N ILE A 78 -5.05 6.87 4.64
CA ILE A 78 -5.10 6.46 3.23
C ILE A 78 -4.22 5.22 3.07
N LEU A 79 -4.75 4.17 2.44
CA LEU A 79 -4.04 2.92 2.18
C LEU A 79 -3.87 2.73 0.67
N MET A 80 -2.63 2.55 0.22
CA MET A 80 -2.32 2.24 -1.18
C MET A 80 -1.69 0.86 -1.30
N CYS A 81 -2.25 0.04 -2.19
CA CYS A 81 -1.61 -1.20 -2.63
C CYS A 81 -1.21 -1.12 -4.10
N ARG A 82 -0.84 -2.23 -4.74
CA ARG A 82 -0.47 -2.25 -6.18
C ARG A 82 -1.59 -1.85 -7.14
N SER A 83 -2.81 -2.31 -6.91
CA SER A 83 -3.87 -2.21 -7.92
C SER A 83 -5.27 -2.06 -7.31
N GLY A 84 -5.36 -1.50 -6.10
CA GLY A 84 -6.58 -1.31 -5.30
C GLY A 84 -7.26 -2.56 -4.73
N GLY A 85 -7.31 -3.67 -5.49
CA GLY A 85 -8.15 -4.82 -5.15
C GLY A 85 -7.63 -5.71 -4.01
N THR A 86 -6.55 -6.45 -4.23
CA THR A 86 -6.22 -7.63 -3.41
C THR A 86 -5.69 -7.34 -2.00
N ARG A 87 -5.30 -6.09 -1.74
CA ARG A 87 -4.75 -5.67 -0.44
C ARG A 87 -5.37 -4.38 0.08
N GLY A 88 -5.81 -3.47 -0.79
CA GLY A 88 -6.44 -2.21 -0.39
C GLY A 88 -7.65 -2.42 0.51
N ALA A 89 -8.76 -2.95 -0.02
CA ALA A 89 -9.96 -3.21 0.79
C ALA A 89 -9.72 -4.15 1.99
N PRO A 90 -8.96 -5.26 1.86
CA PRO A 90 -8.63 -6.10 3.02
C PRO A 90 -7.84 -5.39 4.13
N SER A 91 -6.90 -4.51 3.79
CA SER A 91 -6.14 -3.73 4.77
C SER A 91 -7.03 -2.73 5.51
N ALA A 92 -7.94 -2.05 4.80
CA ALA A 92 -8.93 -1.17 5.41
C ALA A 92 -9.87 -1.95 6.36
N LYS A 93 -10.33 -3.13 5.94
CA LYS A 93 -11.17 -4.00 6.76
C LYS A 93 -10.49 -4.42 8.07
N MET A 94 -9.17 -4.55 8.09
CA MET A 94 -8.43 -4.88 9.31
C MET A 94 -8.42 -3.76 10.36
N LEU A 95 -8.66 -2.51 9.94
CA LEU A 95 -8.78 -1.34 10.82
C LEU A 95 -10.22 -1.08 11.26
N TRP A 96 -11.20 -1.62 10.52
CA TRP A 96 -12.63 -1.47 10.81
C TRP A 96 -12.98 -1.93 12.24
N GLY A 97 -13.75 -1.11 12.96
CA GLY A 97 -14.20 -1.41 14.32
C GLY A 97 -13.12 -1.27 15.40
N LYS A 98 -11.92 -0.75 15.08
CA LYS A 98 -10.81 -0.57 16.03
C LYS A 98 -10.50 0.89 16.37
N GLY A 99 -11.51 1.75 16.26
CA GLY A 99 -11.42 3.19 16.53
C GLY A 99 -11.01 4.05 15.34
N TYR A 100 -10.67 3.47 14.19
CA TYR A 100 -10.37 4.24 12.98
C TYR A 100 -11.65 4.76 12.35
N THR A 101 -11.83 6.07 12.30
CA THR A 101 -13.08 6.69 11.83
C THR A 101 -13.05 7.03 10.34
N GLN A 102 -11.86 7.21 9.77
CA GLN A 102 -11.66 7.69 8.41
C GLN A 102 -10.59 6.85 7.70
N VAL A 103 -11.00 5.78 7.00
CA VAL A 103 -10.07 4.91 6.26
C VAL A 103 -10.42 4.91 4.77
N TYR A 104 -9.45 5.31 3.95
CA TYR A 104 -9.60 5.42 2.50
C TYR A 104 -8.65 4.45 1.79
N VAL A 105 -9.06 3.98 0.61
CA VAL A 105 -8.22 3.13 -0.24
C VAL A 105 -8.01 3.84 -1.57
N VAL A 106 -6.76 3.88 -2.04
CA VAL A 106 -6.47 4.29 -3.42
C VAL A 106 -6.99 3.20 -4.36
N THR A 107 -8.13 3.47 -5.00
CA THR A 107 -8.95 2.49 -5.74
C THR A 107 -8.23 1.80 -6.90
N ASP A 108 -7.32 2.51 -7.57
CA ASP A 108 -6.48 1.93 -8.62
C ASP A 108 -5.10 1.50 -8.11
N GLY A 109 -4.76 1.79 -6.87
CA GLY A 109 -3.43 1.55 -6.30
C GLY A 109 -2.29 2.22 -7.08
N PHE A 110 -1.08 1.69 -6.91
CA PHE A 110 0.14 2.26 -7.47
C PHE A 110 0.30 2.01 -8.98
N GLU A 111 0.22 0.76 -9.44
CA GLU A 111 0.42 0.39 -10.85
C GLU A 111 -0.89 0.26 -11.64
N GLY A 112 -2.05 0.13 -10.98
CA GLY A 112 -3.33 -0.03 -11.66
C GLY A 112 -3.57 -1.40 -12.28
N GLY A 113 -4.59 -1.46 -13.14
CA GLY A 113 -5.07 -2.65 -13.83
C GLY A 113 -4.21 -3.04 -15.04
N LYS A 114 -4.29 -4.32 -15.41
CA LYS A 114 -3.63 -4.85 -16.62
C LYS A 114 -4.39 -4.46 -17.89
N ILE A 115 -3.68 -4.19 -18.98
CA ILE A 115 -4.26 -4.14 -20.32
C ILE A 115 -4.56 -5.57 -20.80
N LYS A 116 -5.71 -5.76 -21.46
CA LYS A 116 -6.24 -7.08 -21.85
C LYS A 116 -5.95 -7.49 -23.30
N SER A 117 -5.48 -6.58 -24.15
CA SER A 117 -5.25 -6.81 -25.59
C SER A 117 -3.98 -6.13 -26.09
N GLY A 118 -3.56 -6.46 -27.32
CA GLY A 118 -2.38 -5.90 -27.97
C GLY A 118 -1.05 -6.49 -27.47
N GLU A 119 0.06 -5.96 -27.98
CA GLU A 119 1.42 -6.42 -27.68
C GLU A 119 1.77 -6.30 -26.19
N ARG A 120 1.25 -5.25 -25.53
CA ARG A 120 1.45 -4.99 -24.10
C ARG A 120 0.39 -5.66 -23.22
N LYS A 121 -0.29 -6.71 -23.72
CA LYS A 121 -1.20 -7.51 -22.90
C LYS A 121 -0.49 -7.96 -21.62
N ASN A 122 -1.22 -7.92 -20.50
CA ASN A 122 -0.75 -8.22 -19.15
C ASN A 122 0.07 -7.13 -18.43
N TRP A 123 0.49 -6.05 -19.10
CA TRP A 123 1.18 -4.94 -18.44
C TRP A 123 0.20 -4.08 -17.66
N ARG A 124 0.61 -3.52 -16.52
CA ARG A 124 -0.19 -2.63 -15.69
C ARG A 124 -0.10 -1.18 -16.18
N LEU A 125 -0.84 -0.90 -17.23
CA LEU A 125 -0.83 0.40 -17.93
C LEU A 125 -2.23 1.04 -18.03
N LYS A 126 -3.27 0.45 -17.43
CA LYS A 126 -4.64 0.94 -17.60
C LYS A 126 -4.92 2.23 -16.83
N ASN A 127 -4.44 2.32 -15.59
CA ASN A 127 -4.74 3.38 -14.62
C ASN A 127 -3.75 3.27 -13.44
N GLY A 128 -4.06 3.83 -12.27
CA GLY A 128 -3.19 3.77 -11.08
C GLY A 128 -2.20 4.92 -11.01
N TRP A 129 -1.64 5.11 -9.81
CA TRP A 129 -0.79 6.25 -9.46
C TRP A 129 0.29 6.54 -10.50
N LYS A 130 1.05 5.50 -10.88
CA LYS A 130 2.16 5.56 -11.84
C LYS A 130 1.72 5.99 -13.24
N ASN A 131 0.53 5.54 -13.68
CA ASN A 131 0.01 5.85 -15.02
C ASN A 131 -0.83 7.13 -15.05
N ALA A 132 -1.15 7.72 -13.90
CA ALA A 132 -1.88 8.97 -13.77
C ALA A 132 -0.96 10.22 -13.79
N GLY A 133 0.34 10.05 -14.05
CA GLY A 133 1.31 11.16 -14.04
C GLY A 133 1.63 11.71 -12.65
N LEU A 134 1.25 11.00 -11.58
CA LEU A 134 1.56 11.40 -10.21
C LEU A 134 3.03 11.13 -9.88
N PRO A 135 3.66 11.85 -8.94
CA PRO A 135 5.08 11.70 -8.63
C PRO A 135 5.41 10.27 -8.17
N TRP A 136 6.42 9.66 -8.76
CA TRP A 136 6.96 8.36 -8.35
C TRP A 136 8.40 8.20 -8.85
N SER A 137 9.16 7.29 -8.24
CA SER A 137 10.49 6.92 -8.70
C SER A 137 10.82 5.46 -8.36
N TYR A 138 11.90 4.94 -8.93
CA TYR A 138 12.50 3.66 -8.52
C TYR A 138 13.46 3.79 -7.34
N LYS A 139 13.89 5.01 -6.99
CA LYS A 139 14.74 5.24 -5.83
C LYS A 139 13.89 5.14 -4.58
N LEU A 140 14.17 4.13 -3.75
CA LEU A 140 13.50 3.96 -2.47
C LEU A 140 13.97 5.03 -1.49
N ASN A 141 13.02 5.61 -0.76
CA ASN A 141 13.32 6.34 0.45
C ASN A 141 13.38 5.35 1.61
N MET A 142 14.58 4.95 2.00
CA MET A 142 14.80 3.91 3.02
C MET A 142 14.28 4.30 4.40
N GLU A 143 14.15 5.59 4.70
CA GLU A 143 13.59 6.07 5.98
C GLU A 143 12.09 5.74 6.11
N LYS A 144 11.40 5.51 4.98
CA LYS A 144 9.97 5.18 4.94
C LYS A 144 9.71 3.69 4.76
N MET A 145 10.73 2.88 4.52
CA MET A 145 10.54 1.46 4.18
C MET A 145 10.38 0.60 5.43
N TYR A 146 9.47 -0.39 5.33
CA TYR A 146 9.37 -1.41 6.38
C TYR A 146 10.64 -2.25 6.42
N MET A 147 11.19 -2.38 7.63
CA MET A 147 12.29 -3.29 7.95
C MET A 147 11.78 -4.29 9.00
N PRO A 148 11.99 -5.60 8.81
CA PRO A 148 11.53 -6.64 9.74
C PRO A 148 12.27 -6.64 11.07
#